data_AF-A0A0J1IDV5-F1
#
_entry.id   AF-A0A0J1IDV5-F1
#
_cell.length_a   1.000
_cell.length_b   1.000
_cell.length_c   1.000
_cell.angle_alpha   90.00
_cell.angle_beta   90.00
_cell.angle_gamma   90.00
#
_symmetry.space_group_name_H-M   'P 1'
#
loop_
_entity.id
_entity.type
_entity.pdbx_description
1 polymer ?
#
loop_
_entity_poly.entity_id
_entity_poly.type
_entity_poly.pdbx_seq_one_letter_code
_entity_poly.pdbx_strand_id
1 'polypeptide(L)'
;MKTDFYARPVFVRKNEHIRAHFQICFVALLIIRIIQHRMGEKALSAERIARALGVATCQVLKGGIIHLDDVGGAIAFQKVRDKKGKLVDTLAFSDEDEIALDYKLIQDTYDTDCYNIYFRQEVFNKFLKNISLA
;
A
#
# COMPACT_ATOMS: atom_id res chain seq x y z
N MET A 1 1.57 3.34 -9.71
CA MET A 1 0.94 4.47 -8.98
C MET A 1 1.83 5.71 -9.09
N LYS A 2 1.35 6.95 -8.93
CA LYS A 2 2.25 8.12 -8.92
C LYS A 2 3.25 7.93 -7.77
N THR A 3 4.53 8.01 -8.07
CA THR A 3 5.62 7.64 -7.14
C THR A 3 5.75 8.62 -5.97
N ASP A 4 5.40 9.89 -6.19
CA ASP A 4 5.44 10.95 -5.16
C ASP A 4 4.14 11.77 -5.14
N PHE A 5 3.64 12.08 -3.95
CA PHE A 5 2.49 12.99 -3.73
C PHE A 5 2.88 14.46 -3.60
N TYR A 6 4.16 14.81 -3.77
CA TYR A 6 4.60 16.20 -3.82
C TYR A 6 4.04 16.92 -5.05
N ALA A 7 3.62 18.17 -4.85
CA ALA A 7 3.22 19.07 -5.93
C ALA A 7 4.47 19.44 -6.75
N ARG A 8 4.72 18.71 -7.84
CA ARG A 8 5.72 19.12 -8.84
C ARG A 8 5.09 20.09 -9.84
N PRO A 9 5.85 21.08 -10.35
CA PRO A 9 5.36 21.93 -11.42
C PRO A 9 4.92 21.08 -12.62
N VAL A 10 3.72 21.36 -13.12
CA VAL A 10 3.07 20.57 -14.17
C VAL A 10 3.51 21.12 -15.53
N PHE A 11 4.51 20.48 -16.15
CA PHE A 11 5.07 20.89 -17.44
C PHE A 11 4.37 20.24 -18.66
N VAL A 12 3.06 19.97 -18.58
CA VAL A 12 2.29 19.42 -19.73
C VAL A 12 1.66 20.55 -20.55
N ARG A 13 1.79 20.43 -21.89
CA ARG A 13 1.50 21.52 -22.84
C ARG A 13 0.03 21.75 -23.15
N LYS A 14 -0.86 20.75 -22.96
CA LYS A 14 -2.29 20.87 -23.28
C LYS A 14 -3.15 20.86 -22.02
N ASN A 15 -4.20 21.68 -22.01
CA ASN A 15 -5.18 21.74 -20.92
C ASN A 15 -5.81 20.38 -20.59
N GLU A 16 -6.03 19.53 -21.59
CA GLU A 16 -6.55 18.17 -21.40
C GLU A 16 -5.62 17.30 -20.54
N HIS A 17 -4.32 17.32 -20.85
CA HIS A 17 -3.31 16.57 -20.07
C HIS A 17 -3.18 17.11 -18.64
N ILE A 18 -3.30 18.43 -18.46
CA ILE A 18 -3.30 19.06 -17.14
C ILE A 18 -4.50 18.56 -16.32
N ARG A 19 -5.72 18.62 -16.89
CA ARG A 19 -6.95 18.16 -16.24
C ARG A 19 -6.87 16.66 -15.89
N ALA A 20 -6.42 15.83 -16.82
CA ALA A 20 -6.24 14.40 -16.58
C ALA A 20 -5.24 14.11 -15.46
N HIS A 21 -4.11 14.81 -15.41
CA HIS A 21 -3.13 14.65 -14.33
C HIS A 21 -3.73 14.97 -12.96
N PHE A 22 -4.39 16.12 -12.82
CA PHE A 22 -5.02 16.52 -11.56
C PHE A 22 -6.12 15.56 -11.14
N GLN A 23 -6.94 15.08 -12.08
CA GLN A 23 -7.99 14.11 -11.80
C GLN A 23 -7.42 12.79 -11.27
N ILE A 24 -6.39 12.24 -11.92
CA ILE A 24 -5.75 10.99 -11.48
C ILE A 24 -5.10 11.19 -10.09
N CYS A 25 -4.43 12.32 -9.87
CA CYS A 25 -3.84 12.64 -8.56
C CYS A 25 -4.89 12.75 -7.47
N PHE A 26 -6.02 13.40 -7.76
CA PHE A 26 -7.11 13.55 -6.80
C PHE A 26 -7.72 12.19 -6.44
N VAL A 27 -8.01 11.35 -7.43
CA VAL A 27 -8.54 9.99 -7.19
C VAL A 27 -7.55 9.15 -6.37
N ALA A 28 -6.26 9.19 -6.72
CA ALA A 28 -5.24 8.46 -5.96
C ALA A 28 -5.16 8.93 -4.50
N LEU A 29 -5.18 10.24 -4.25
CA LEU A 29 -5.21 10.81 -2.90
C LEU A 29 -6.48 10.44 -2.14
N LEU A 30 -7.63 10.47 -2.82
CA LEU A 30 -8.91 10.11 -2.22
C LEU A 30 -8.92 8.65 -1.76
N ILE A 31 -8.40 7.72 -2.58
CA ILE A 31 -8.24 6.30 -2.20
C ILE A 31 -7.35 6.17 -0.95
N ILE A 32 -6.20 6.85 -0.93
CA ILE A 32 -5.31 6.82 0.25
C ILE A 32 -6.00 7.39 1.48
N ARG A 33 -6.78 8.47 1.35
CA ARG A 33 -7.51 9.06 2.47
C ARG A 33 -8.59 8.13 3.01
N ILE A 34 -9.28 7.39 2.16
CA ILE A 34 -10.22 6.34 2.59
C ILE A 34 -9.48 5.25 3.38
N ILE A 35 -8.32 4.82 2.88
CA ILE A 35 -7.48 3.83 3.59
C ILE A 35 -7.06 4.36 4.96
N GLN A 36 -6.46 5.55 5.02
CA GLN A 36 -6.05 6.18 6.26
C GLN A 36 -7.22 6.37 7.24
N HIS A 37 -8.39 6.73 6.73
CA HIS A 37 -9.59 6.90 7.55
C HIS A 37 -9.99 5.59 8.24
N ARG A 38 -9.95 4.47 7.51
CA ARG A 38 -10.26 3.14 8.08
C ARG A 38 -9.18 2.63 9.05
N MET A 39 -7.92 3.04 8.85
CA MET A 39 -6.81 2.69 9.75
C MET A 39 -6.83 3.45 11.10
N GLY A 40 -7.59 4.54 11.21
CA GLY A 40 -7.73 5.31 12.46
C GLY A 40 -6.40 5.84 13.02
N GLU A 41 -6.15 5.64 14.30
CA GLU A 41 -4.94 6.13 14.99
C GLU A 41 -3.63 5.48 14.51
N LYS A 42 -3.72 4.31 13.86
CA LYS A 42 -2.58 3.58 13.29
C LYS A 42 -2.30 3.94 11.83
N ALA A 43 -2.92 5.00 11.31
CA ALA A 43 -2.79 5.37 9.91
C ALA A 43 -1.33 5.61 9.50
N LEU A 44 -0.91 4.88 8.47
CA LEU A 44 0.39 5.05 7.84
C LEU A 44 0.44 6.33 7.00
N SER A 45 1.65 6.82 6.72
CA SER A 45 1.81 7.93 5.78
C SER A 45 1.38 7.52 4.37
N ALA A 46 0.96 8.49 3.56
CA ALA A 46 0.55 8.23 2.17
C ALA A 46 1.64 7.53 1.34
N GLU A 47 2.90 7.87 1.63
CA GLU A 47 4.08 7.28 0.99
C GLU A 47 4.25 5.80 1.36
N ARG A 48 4.09 5.44 2.64
CA ARG A 48 4.18 4.06 3.12
C ARG A 48 3.07 3.17 2.57
N ILE A 49 1.83 3.68 2.55
CA ILE A 49 0.70 3.00 1.90
C ILE A 49 1.00 2.77 0.41
N ALA A 50 1.53 3.79 -0.27
CA ALA A 50 1.86 3.68 -1.69
C ALA A 50 2.98 2.67 -1.97
N ARG A 51 4.00 2.58 -1.10
CA ARG A 51 5.06 1.57 -1.21
C ARG A 51 4.50 0.16 -1.00
N ALA A 52 3.78 -0.07 0.10
CA ALA A 52 3.24 -1.37 0.45
C ALA A 52 2.29 -1.91 -0.64
N LEU A 53 1.37 -1.08 -1.13
CA LEU A 53 0.46 -1.48 -2.22
C LEU A 53 1.15 -1.57 -3.58
N GLY A 54 2.26 -0.86 -3.77
CA GLY A 54 3.03 -0.88 -5.02
C GLY A 54 3.74 -2.19 -5.28
N VAL A 55 4.13 -2.91 -4.22
CA VAL A 55 4.79 -4.23 -4.31
C VAL A 55 3.80 -5.40 -4.22
N ALA A 56 2.57 -5.17 -3.78
CA ALA A 56 1.51 -6.18 -3.70
C ALA A 56 0.96 -6.49 -5.10
N THR A 57 1.69 -7.28 -5.89
CA THR A 57 1.35 -7.63 -7.26
C THR A 57 0.60 -8.96 -7.36
N CYS A 58 -0.31 -9.02 -8.34
CA CYS A 58 -1.14 -10.20 -8.63
C CYS A 58 -1.05 -10.53 -10.12
N GLN A 59 -0.69 -11.77 -10.43
CA GLN A 59 -0.46 -12.25 -11.80
C GLN A 59 -1.31 -13.48 -12.09
N VAL A 60 -1.85 -13.57 -13.30
CA VAL A 60 -2.56 -14.77 -13.78
C VAL A 60 -1.62 -15.59 -14.64
N LEU A 61 -1.22 -16.75 -14.13
CA LEU A 61 -0.37 -17.71 -14.82
C LEU A 61 -1.19 -18.64 -15.73
N LYS A 62 -0.49 -19.26 -16.69
CA LYS A 62 -1.10 -20.27 -17.58
C LYS A 62 -1.69 -21.41 -16.74
N GLY A 63 -2.89 -21.85 -17.13
CA GLY A 63 -3.64 -22.88 -16.40
C GLY A 63 -4.61 -22.35 -15.34
N GLY A 64 -4.86 -21.03 -15.30
CA GLY A 64 -5.84 -20.45 -14.38
C GLY A 64 -5.35 -20.39 -12.94
N ILE A 65 -4.03 -20.23 -12.75
CA ILE A 65 -3.41 -20.07 -11.44
C ILE A 65 -3.18 -18.57 -11.21
N ILE A 66 -3.58 -18.08 -10.05
CA ILE A 66 -3.33 -16.72 -9.58
C ILE A 66 -2.11 -16.78 -8.66
N HIS A 67 -1.11 -15.97 -8.98
CA HIS A 67 0.12 -15.80 -8.22
C HIS A 67 0.08 -14.43 -7.52
N LEU A 68 0.17 -14.43 -6.20
CA LEU A 68 0.37 -13.24 -5.39
C LEU A 68 1.85 -13.19 -5.03
N ASP A 69 2.55 -12.16 -5.48
CA ASP A 69 3.98 -12.01 -5.21
C ASP A 69 4.19 -11.71 -3.71
N ASP A 70 5.30 -12.20 -3.14
CA ASP A 70 5.65 -11.90 -1.75
C ASP A 70 5.94 -10.40 -1.56
N VAL A 71 5.50 -9.87 -0.44
CA VAL A 71 5.51 -8.43 -0.16
C VAL A 71 6.64 -8.11 0.82
N GLY A 72 7.69 -7.45 0.30
CA GLY A 72 8.85 -7.03 1.10
C GLY A 72 9.87 -6.28 0.24
N GLY A 73 11.07 -6.10 0.79
CA GLY A 73 12.23 -5.52 0.10
C GLY A 73 12.68 -4.16 0.64
N ALA A 74 12.22 -3.71 1.81
CA ALA A 74 12.73 -2.51 2.45
C ALA A 74 12.97 -2.69 3.95
N ILE A 75 14.17 -2.40 4.40
CA ILE A 75 14.55 -2.51 5.81
C ILE A 75 13.99 -1.32 6.61
N ALA A 76 13.34 -1.59 7.74
CA ALA A 76 12.80 -0.58 8.63
C ALA A 76 13.90 0.10 9.47
N PHE A 77 13.70 1.37 9.81
CA PHE A 77 14.56 2.09 10.75
C PHE A 77 14.25 1.70 12.20
N GLN A 78 15.29 1.62 13.03
CA GLN A 78 15.13 1.37 14.46
C GLN A 78 14.47 2.58 15.13
N LYS A 79 13.40 2.33 15.89
CA LYS A 79 12.66 3.37 16.62
C LYS A 79 13.19 3.52 18.04
N VAL A 80 13.54 4.76 18.42
CA VAL A 80 13.96 5.11 19.79
C VAL A 80 13.01 6.15 20.36
N ARG A 81 12.79 6.13 21.68
CA ARG A 81 12.04 7.18 22.36
C ARG A 81 12.94 8.40 22.55
N ASP A 82 12.53 9.54 22.00
CA ASP A 82 13.17 10.83 22.29
C ASP A 82 12.96 11.20 23.77
N LYS A 83 13.71 12.19 24.26
CA LYS A 83 13.61 12.77 25.62
C LYS A 83 12.20 13.23 25.98
N LYS A 84 11.33 13.45 24.98
CA LYS A 84 9.91 13.80 25.13
C LYS A 84 8.95 12.60 25.09
N GLY A 85 9.47 11.36 25.07
CA GLY A 85 8.68 10.13 25.02
C GLY A 85 8.11 9.77 23.65
N LYS A 86 8.38 10.57 22.60
CA LYS A 86 7.91 10.31 21.25
C LYS A 86 8.81 9.27 20.56
N LEU A 87 8.21 8.28 19.91
CA LEU A 87 8.94 7.34 19.05
C LEU A 87 9.46 8.10 17.82
N VAL A 88 10.77 8.11 17.63
CA VAL A 88 11.45 8.70 16.48
C VAL A 88 12.31 7.64 15.81
N ASP A 89 12.31 7.65 14.49
CA ASP A 89 13.17 6.78 13.69
C ASP A 89 14.62 7.25 13.85
N THR A 90 15.54 6.30 14.04
CA THR A 90 16.98 6.55 14.06
C THR A 90 17.59 6.27 12.69
N LEU A 91 18.84 6.69 12.49
CA LEU A 91 19.60 6.35 11.28
C LEU A 91 20.05 4.89 11.24
N ALA A 92 19.84 4.12 12.31
CA ALA A 92 20.15 2.70 12.36
C ALA A 92 19.03 1.89 11.70
N PHE A 93 19.41 0.92 10.88
CA PHE A 93 18.49 -0.07 10.33
C PHE A 93 18.17 -1.13 11.38
N SER A 94 16.93 -1.60 11.39
CA SER A 94 16.50 -2.79 12.12
C SER A 94 16.59 -4.03 11.22
N ASP A 95 16.33 -5.22 11.77
CA ASP A 95 16.26 -6.45 10.97
C ASP A 95 14.85 -6.69 10.38
N GLU A 96 13.91 -5.77 10.61
CA GLU A 96 12.51 -5.90 10.20
C GLU A 96 12.28 -5.30 8.80
N ASP A 97 11.38 -5.91 8.02
CA ASP A 97 10.95 -5.38 6.73
C ASP A 97 9.79 -4.39 6.91
N GLU A 98 10.03 -3.11 6.60
CA GLU A 98 9.03 -2.05 6.73
C GLU A 98 7.82 -2.31 5.85
N ILE A 99 8.05 -2.75 4.61
CA ILE A 99 7.00 -2.94 3.61
C ILE A 99 6.11 -4.11 4.02
N ALA A 100 6.69 -5.22 4.48
CA ALA A 100 5.94 -6.36 4.96
C ALA A 100 5.09 -6.01 6.19
N LEU A 101 5.64 -5.25 7.15
CA LEU A 101 4.92 -4.79 8.33
C LEU A 101 3.77 -3.83 7.98
N ASP A 102 4.02 -2.90 7.06
CA ASP A 102 3.02 -1.94 6.60
C ASP A 102 1.88 -2.64 5.84
N TYR A 103 2.23 -3.60 4.99
CA TYR A 103 1.26 -4.38 4.24
C TYR A 103 0.39 -5.23 5.18
N LYS A 104 1.01 -5.86 6.18
CA LYS A 104 0.28 -6.60 7.22
C LYS A 104 -0.71 -5.71 7.97
N LEU A 105 -0.31 -4.50 8.36
CA LEU A 105 -1.21 -3.56 9.03
C LEU A 105 -2.41 -3.16 8.15
N ILE A 106 -2.19 -3.04 6.83
CA ILE A 106 -3.27 -2.80 5.87
C ILE A 106 -4.20 -4.01 5.79
N GLN A 107 -3.66 -5.24 5.74
CA GLN A 107 -4.47 -6.46 5.76
C GLN A 107 -5.33 -6.56 7.03
N ASP A 108 -4.74 -6.31 8.20
CA ASP A 108 -5.43 -6.31 9.50
C ASP A 108 -6.57 -5.28 9.54
N THR A 109 -6.41 -4.12 8.89
CA THR A 109 -7.41 -3.05 8.86
C THR A 109 -8.66 -3.44 8.06
N TYR A 110 -8.47 -4.28 7.03
CA TYR A 110 -9.54 -4.69 6.11
C TYR A 110 -9.99 -6.13 6.32
N ASP A 111 -9.41 -6.85 7.28
CA ASP A 111 -9.64 -8.28 7.52
C ASP A 111 -9.39 -9.11 6.25
N THR A 112 -8.33 -8.78 5.51
CA THR A 112 -7.95 -9.42 4.24
C THR A 112 -6.71 -10.29 4.39
N ASP A 113 -6.70 -11.13 5.42
CA ASP A 113 -5.64 -12.10 5.66
C ASP A 113 -5.56 -13.11 4.51
N CYS A 114 -4.45 -13.07 3.76
CA CYS A 114 -4.21 -13.96 2.63
C CYS A 114 -2.74 -14.40 2.61
N TYR A 115 -2.50 -15.64 3.05
CA TYR A 115 -1.15 -16.21 3.20
C TYR A 115 -0.75 -17.17 2.07
N ASN A 116 -1.66 -17.46 1.15
CA ASN A 116 -1.37 -18.35 0.03
C ASN A 116 -0.79 -17.56 -1.15
N ILE A 117 0.36 -18.00 -1.63
CA ILE A 117 1.06 -17.40 -2.78
C ILE A 117 0.40 -17.82 -4.11
N TYR A 118 -0.14 -19.04 -4.17
CA TYR A 118 -0.76 -19.60 -5.36
C TYR A 118 -2.20 -20.02 -5.11
N PHE A 119 -3.10 -19.56 -5.96
CA PHE A 119 -4.51 -19.94 -5.96
C PHE A 119 -4.93 -20.52 -7.30
N ARG A 120 -5.87 -21.47 -7.29
CA ARG A 120 -6.71 -21.69 -8.47
C ARG A 120 -7.68 -20.52 -8.59
N GLN A 121 -7.88 -20.02 -9.81
CA GLN A 121 -8.74 -18.85 -10.08
C GLN A 121 -10.15 -18.99 -9.47
N GLU A 122 -10.74 -20.19 -9.51
CA GLU A 122 -12.05 -20.45 -8.89
C GLU A 122 -12.06 -20.24 -7.37
N VAL A 123 -10.98 -20.66 -6.69
CA VAL A 123 -10.84 -20.53 -5.23
C VAL A 123 -10.60 -19.08 -4.86
N PHE A 124 -9.75 -18.38 -5.61
CA PHE A 124 -9.52 -16.96 -5.41
C PHE A 124 -10.79 -16.12 -5.64
N ASN A 125 -11.57 -16.44 -6.68
CA ASN A 125 -12.85 -15.77 -6.92
C ASN A 125 -13.86 -16.02 -5.80
N LYS A 126 -13.86 -17.22 -5.19
CA LYS A 126 -14.65 -17.48 -3.97
C LYS A 126 -14.15 -16.67 -2.79
N PHE A 127 -12.84 -16.58 -2.60
CA PHE A 127 -12.23 -15.73 -1.58
C PHE A 127 -12.64 -14.26 -1.73
N LEU A 128 -12.55 -13.69 -2.94
CA LEU A 128 -12.97 -12.31 -3.20
C LEU A 128 -14.45 -12.07 -2.89
N LYS A 129 -15.32 -13.06 -3.14
CA LYS A 129 -16.76 -12.96 -2.82
C LYS A 129 -17.03 -12.97 -1.31
N ASN A 130 -16.15 -13.57 -0.52
CA ASN A 130 -16.30 -13.62 0.94
C ASN A 130 -15.91 -12.30 1.60
N ILE A 131 -15.10 -11.47 0.93
CA ILE A 131 -14.75 -10.13 1.39
C ILE A 131 -15.99 -9.24 1.17
N SER A 132 -16.92 -9.23 2.12
CA SER A 132 -18.09 -8.36 2.07
C SER A 132 -17.68 -6.92 2.41
N LEU A 133 -18.10 -5.96 1.60
CA LEU A 133 -18.05 -4.55 1.96
C LEU A 133 -19.14 -4.30 3.03
N ALA A 134 -18.74 -4.34 4.30
CA ALA A 134 -19.52 -3.78 5.41
C ALA A 134 -19.56 -2.25 5.33
#